data_AF-A0A9D9T1N3-F1
#
_entry.id   AF-A0A9D9T1N3-F1
#
_cell.length_a   1.000
_cell.length_b   1.000
_cell.length_c   1.000
_cell.angle_alpha   90.00
_cell.angle_beta   90.00
_cell.angle_gamma   90.00
#
_symmetry.space_group_name_H-M   'P 1'
#
loop_
_entity.id
_entity.type
_entity.pdbx_description
1 polymer ?
#
loop_
_entity_poly.entity_id
_entity_poly.type
_entity_poly.pdbx_seq_one_letter_code
_entity_poly.pdbx_strand_id
1 'polypeptide(L)'
;MNAAPRSFGVEDIADFDTLIDARSPAEYALDHIPGAINCPVLDDEERRFVGTIYKQRGAFEAKRVGGAMVAAHLAEHLRTRFADMPRGWRPLVYCWRGGLRSGSFVQWLRLVGWDAQQLNGGYKRWRGHVIECIDQLAPQLPLRVLCGATGSAKTRVLQALAIAGEQVLDLEDLAAHKGSVLGGWPGRPQPSQKAFETQLAAQLKAFDLTRPVYVEAESRRIGRITLSTALLERLRASPCIEIAATAPARLAHLLHDYAYLGDDGEALAAQIGLLHGLQANETLERWQAWARQHQLPLLFEELMRLHYDPLYA
;
A
#
# COMPACT_ATOMS: atom_id res chain seq x y z
N MET A 1 11.35 41.94 9.51
CA MET A 1 11.52 41.15 10.75
C MET A 1 11.18 39.70 10.40
N ASN A 2 12.18 38.84 10.23
CA ASN A 2 11.94 37.42 9.95
C ASN A 2 11.47 36.77 11.24
N ALA A 3 10.18 36.43 11.31
CA ALA A 3 9.64 35.62 12.38
C ALA A 3 10.49 34.33 12.51
N ALA A 4 10.70 33.86 13.75
CA ALA A 4 11.35 32.58 13.98
C ALA A 4 10.65 31.49 13.15
N PRO A 5 11.41 30.56 12.53
CA PRO A 5 10.80 29.54 11.68
C PRO A 5 9.81 28.72 12.51
N ARG A 6 8.52 28.83 12.18
CA ARG A 6 7.50 27.94 12.71
C ARG A 6 7.82 26.52 12.23
N SER A 7 7.79 25.58 13.15
CA SER A 7 7.95 24.16 12.86
C SER A 7 6.58 23.59 12.56
N PHE A 8 6.42 22.98 11.38
CA PHE A 8 5.14 22.40 10.95
C PHE A 8 5.23 20.87 10.99
N GLY A 9 4.29 20.26 11.69
CA GLY A 9 4.13 18.83 11.86
C GLY A 9 3.19 18.20 10.85
N VAL A 10 2.79 16.96 11.12
CA VAL A 10 1.88 16.19 10.27
C VAL A 10 0.44 16.68 10.41
N GLU A 11 0.10 17.18 11.61
CA GLU A 11 -1.15 17.82 11.99
C GLU A 11 -1.46 19.08 11.16
N ASP A 12 -0.43 19.80 10.72
CA ASP A 12 -0.59 21.07 9.99
C ASP A 12 -0.73 20.88 8.47
N ILE A 13 -0.65 19.64 7.96
CA ILE A 13 -0.61 19.35 6.52
C ILE A 13 -1.81 19.94 5.77
N ALA A 14 -2.98 19.96 6.39
CA ALA A 14 -4.22 20.45 5.78
C ALA A 14 -4.24 21.99 5.59
N ASP A 15 -3.33 22.73 6.23
CA ASP A 15 -3.29 24.19 6.19
C ASP A 15 -2.52 24.76 4.98
N PHE A 16 -2.08 23.88 4.07
CA PHE A 16 -1.22 24.22 2.93
C PHE A 16 -1.90 23.91 1.60
N ASP A 17 -1.67 24.80 0.62
CA ASP A 17 -2.31 24.71 -0.70
C ASP A 17 -1.78 23.53 -1.52
N THR A 18 -0.52 23.14 -1.29
CA THR A 18 0.14 22.10 -2.08
C THR A 18 1.20 21.38 -1.25
N LEU A 19 1.14 20.05 -1.28
CA LEU A 19 2.17 19.19 -0.71
C LEU A 19 3.18 18.80 -1.79
N ILE A 20 4.45 19.06 -1.55
CA ILE A 20 5.52 18.79 -2.51
C ILE A 20 6.47 17.73 -1.95
N ASP A 21 6.54 16.59 -2.63
CA ASP A 21 7.53 15.55 -2.37
C ASP A 21 8.80 15.79 -3.18
N ALA A 22 9.86 16.21 -2.50
CA ALA A 22 11.18 16.45 -3.08
C ALA A 22 12.04 15.17 -3.21
N ARG A 23 11.50 14.00 -2.89
CA ARG A 23 12.18 12.70 -3.08
C ARG A 23 12.20 12.30 -4.55
N SER A 24 13.04 11.32 -4.88
CA SER A 24 13.14 10.82 -6.26
C SER A 24 11.85 10.09 -6.69
N PRO A 25 11.60 9.93 -8.00
CA PRO A 25 10.40 9.27 -8.50
C PRO A 25 10.17 7.87 -7.93
N ALA A 26 11.21 7.03 -7.81
CA ALA A 26 11.06 5.70 -7.21
C ALA A 26 10.71 5.75 -5.71
N GLU A 27 11.20 6.74 -4.96
CA GLU A 27 10.81 6.91 -3.55
C GLU A 27 9.34 7.31 -3.41
N TYR A 28 8.82 8.15 -4.31
CA TYR A 28 7.43 8.60 -4.35
C TYR A 28 6.47 7.51 -4.81
N ALA A 29 6.86 6.71 -5.81
CA ALA A 29 6.08 5.60 -6.34
C ALA A 29 5.86 4.47 -5.32
N LEU A 30 6.80 4.29 -4.38
CA LEU A 30 6.64 3.30 -3.31
C LEU A 30 5.50 3.67 -2.34
N ASP A 31 5.39 4.94 -1.96
CA ASP A 31 4.36 5.54 -1.11
C ASP A 31 4.70 7.03 -0.91
N HIS A 32 3.69 7.88 -0.72
CA HIS A 32 3.82 9.32 -0.52
C HIS A 32 2.70 9.83 0.37
N ILE A 33 2.82 11.07 0.86
CA ILE A 33 1.72 11.69 1.62
C ILE A 33 0.54 11.89 0.66
N PRO A 34 -0.70 11.47 0.99
CA PRO A 34 -1.85 11.65 0.12
C PRO A 34 -2.01 13.10 -0.34
N GLY A 35 -2.26 13.31 -1.63
CA GLY A 35 -2.38 14.63 -2.25
C GLY A 35 -1.06 15.32 -2.59
N ALA A 36 0.10 14.72 -2.27
CA ALA A 36 1.39 15.29 -2.64
C ALA A 36 1.70 15.14 -4.14
N ILE A 37 2.25 16.18 -4.75
CA ILE A 37 2.86 16.13 -6.08
C ILE A 37 4.35 15.82 -5.96
N ASN A 38 4.90 15.01 -6.88
CA ASN A 38 6.33 14.76 -6.92
C ASN A 38 7.06 15.86 -7.70
N CYS A 39 7.97 16.57 -7.02
CA CYS A 39 8.89 17.53 -7.63
C CYS A 39 10.30 17.18 -7.16
N PRO A 40 10.95 16.16 -7.76
CA PRO A 40 12.23 15.66 -7.28
C PRO A 40 13.30 16.75 -7.40
N VAL A 41 14.16 16.88 -6.38
CA VAL A 41 15.39 17.68 -6.49
C VAL A 41 16.57 16.87 -7.02
N LEU A 42 16.42 15.55 -7.07
CA LEU A 42 17.32 14.60 -7.70
C LEU A 42 16.46 13.48 -8.27
N ASP A 43 16.75 13.03 -9.49
CA ASP A 43 16.16 11.81 -10.04
C ASP A 43 16.72 10.55 -9.34
N ASP A 44 16.29 9.37 -9.80
CA ASP A 44 16.69 8.10 -9.19
C ASP A 44 18.18 7.78 -9.35
N GLU A 45 18.78 8.17 -10.48
CA GLU A 45 20.20 7.92 -10.78
C GLU A 45 21.09 8.93 -10.04
N GLU A 46 20.75 10.21 -10.12
CA GLU A 46 21.42 11.29 -9.40
C GLU A 46 21.37 11.06 -7.89
N ARG A 47 20.22 10.64 -7.35
CA ARG A 47 20.09 10.28 -5.93
C ARG A 47 21.04 9.14 -5.56
N ARG A 48 21.12 8.09 -6.39
CA ARG A 48 22.01 6.94 -6.17
C ARG A 48 23.48 7.38 -6.21
N PHE A 49 23.83 8.22 -7.18
CA PHE A 49 25.17 8.76 -7.36
C PHE A 49 25.59 9.66 -6.20
N VAL A 50 24.79 10.68 -5.84
CA VAL A 50 25.06 11.58 -4.71
C VAL A 50 25.12 10.81 -3.40
N GLY A 51 24.23 9.83 -3.20
CA GLY A 51 24.26 8.93 -2.04
C GLY A 51 25.54 8.10 -1.96
N THR A 52 26.10 7.69 -3.10
CA THR A 52 27.35 6.94 -3.18
C THR A 52 28.55 7.84 -2.83
N ILE A 53 28.61 9.05 -3.39
CA ILE A 53 29.63 10.06 -3.03
C ILE A 53 29.57 10.38 -1.54
N TYR A 54 28.38 10.55 -0.96
CA TYR A 54 28.23 10.84 0.46
C TYR A 54 28.90 9.77 1.33
N LYS A 55 28.70 8.49 0.98
CA LYS A 55 29.30 7.36 1.71
C LYS A 55 30.82 7.24 1.48
N GLN A 56 31.29 7.47 0.25
CA GLN A 56 32.68 7.21 -0.12
C GLN A 56 33.62 8.40 0.12
N ARG A 57 33.13 9.63 -0.07
CA ARG A 57 33.92 10.87 -0.10
C ARG A 57 33.42 11.93 0.89
N GLY A 58 32.39 11.59 1.67
CA GLY A 58 31.88 12.44 2.75
C GLY A 58 30.87 13.50 2.32
N ALA A 59 30.34 14.20 3.32
CA ALA A 59 29.20 15.09 3.17
C ALA A 59 29.50 16.33 2.32
N PHE A 60 30.71 16.89 2.39
CA PHE A 60 31.07 18.09 1.64
C PHE A 60 31.04 17.83 0.12
N GLU A 61 31.69 16.75 -0.34
CA GLU A 61 31.74 16.38 -1.75
C GLU A 61 30.35 16.07 -2.31
N ALA A 62 29.53 15.35 -1.55
CA ALA A 62 28.15 15.08 -1.94
C ALA A 62 27.32 16.35 -2.08
N LYS A 63 27.50 17.33 -1.18
CA LYS A 63 26.82 18.64 -1.28
C LYS A 63 27.32 19.45 -2.48
N ARG A 64 28.62 19.45 -2.75
CA ARG A 64 29.22 20.19 -3.87
C ARG A 64 28.67 19.69 -5.21
N VAL A 65 28.65 18.37 -5.41
CA VAL A 65 28.16 17.76 -6.65
C VAL A 65 26.64 17.79 -6.72
N GLY A 66 25.95 17.35 -5.67
CA GLY A 66 24.49 17.29 -5.64
C GLY A 66 23.82 18.66 -5.63
N GLY A 67 24.49 19.71 -5.12
CA GLY A 67 23.96 21.07 -5.10
C GLY A 67 23.72 21.64 -6.50
N ALA A 68 24.60 21.36 -7.46
CA ALA A 68 24.42 21.78 -8.85
C ALA A 68 23.21 21.08 -9.50
N MET A 69 23.06 19.77 -9.28
CA MET A 69 21.91 18.99 -9.75
C MET A 69 20.60 19.51 -9.16
N VAL A 70 20.57 19.71 -7.84
CA VAL A 70 19.42 20.29 -7.13
C VAL A 70 19.04 21.66 -7.71
N ALA A 71 20.02 22.55 -7.94
CA ALA A 71 19.75 23.86 -8.52
C ALA A 71 19.13 23.76 -9.92
N ALA A 72 19.59 22.83 -10.75
CA ALA A 72 19.05 22.61 -12.09
C ALA A 72 17.59 22.14 -12.06
N HIS A 73 17.26 21.16 -11.22
CA HIS A 73 15.88 20.68 -11.08
C HIS A 73 14.95 21.74 -10.48
N LEU A 74 15.42 22.49 -9.49
CA LEU A 74 14.64 23.59 -8.92
C LEU A 74 14.33 24.65 -9.98
N ALA A 75 15.31 25.02 -10.81
CA ALA A 75 15.12 25.96 -11.91
C ALA A 75 14.04 25.48 -12.88
N GLU A 76 14.05 24.19 -13.21
CA GLU A 76 13.04 23.61 -14.09
C GLU A 76 11.64 23.63 -13.47
N HIS A 77 11.50 23.27 -12.19
CA HIS A 77 10.19 23.32 -11.51
C HIS A 77 9.62 24.73 -11.44
N LEU A 78 10.46 25.76 -11.20
CA LEU A 78 10.01 27.16 -11.23
C LEU A 78 9.53 27.59 -12.61
N ARG A 79 10.25 27.18 -13.66
CA ARG A 79 9.93 27.55 -15.04
C ARG A 79 8.69 26.83 -15.58
N THR A 80 8.35 25.68 -15.01
CA THR A 80 7.26 24.82 -15.49
C THR A 80 6.14 24.72 -14.47
N ARG A 81 6.27 23.85 -13.48
CA ARG A 81 5.21 23.48 -12.52
C ARG A 81 4.69 24.65 -11.70
N PHE A 82 5.54 25.65 -11.42
CA PHE A 82 5.20 26.76 -10.55
C PHE A 82 5.16 28.13 -11.25
N ALA A 83 5.25 28.15 -12.58
CA ALA A 83 5.32 29.39 -13.35
C ALA A 83 4.12 30.32 -13.07
N ASP A 84 2.94 29.73 -12.89
CA ASP A 84 1.67 30.45 -12.74
C ASP A 84 1.16 30.50 -11.28
N MET A 85 1.99 30.08 -10.30
CA MET A 85 1.56 30.07 -8.90
C MET A 85 1.38 31.48 -8.35
N PRO A 86 0.24 31.80 -7.71
CA PRO A 86 -0.03 33.16 -7.23
C PRO A 86 0.89 33.53 -6.06
N ARG A 87 1.06 34.84 -5.82
CA ARG A 87 1.89 35.35 -4.70
C ARG A 87 1.50 34.78 -3.33
N GLY A 88 0.21 34.51 -3.13
CA GLY A 88 -0.33 33.97 -1.89
C GLY A 88 -0.16 32.47 -1.70
N TRP A 89 0.43 31.75 -2.66
CA TRP A 89 0.60 30.29 -2.59
C TRP A 89 1.51 29.86 -1.45
N ARG A 90 1.08 28.83 -0.71
CA ARG A 90 1.71 28.31 0.51
C ARG A 90 1.99 26.81 0.34
N PRO A 91 3.13 26.43 -0.25
CA PRO A 91 3.50 25.02 -0.38
C PRO A 91 4.17 24.47 0.88
N LEU A 92 3.87 23.22 1.22
CA LEU A 92 4.59 22.44 2.22
C LEU A 92 5.48 21.40 1.53
N VAL A 93 6.79 21.55 1.68
CA VAL A 93 7.78 20.68 1.02
C VAL A 93 8.37 19.68 2.01
N TYR A 94 8.46 18.42 1.59
CA TYR A 94 9.12 17.39 2.38
C TYR A 94 10.09 16.57 1.54
N CYS A 95 11.05 15.96 2.23
CA CYS A 95 11.87 14.88 1.70
C CYS A 95 11.87 13.74 2.71
N TRP A 96 12.77 12.75 2.58
CA TRP A 96 12.77 11.59 3.47
C TRP A 96 12.80 11.94 4.98
N ARG A 97 13.64 12.88 5.41
CA ARG A 97 13.82 13.24 6.84
C ARG A 97 13.61 14.72 7.16
N GLY A 98 13.09 15.52 6.22
CA GLY A 98 13.05 16.98 6.40
C GLY A 98 14.46 17.58 6.48
N GLY A 99 15.39 17.06 5.66
CA GLY A 99 16.79 17.52 5.61
C GLY A 99 17.06 18.47 4.45
N LEU A 100 18.32 18.50 4.00
CA LEU A 100 18.80 19.46 3.00
C LEU A 100 18.01 19.46 1.69
N ARG A 101 17.52 18.31 1.20
CA ARG A 101 16.76 18.24 -0.06
C ARG A 101 15.50 19.12 -0.04
N SER A 102 14.65 18.98 0.97
CA SER A 102 13.47 19.86 1.09
C SER A 102 13.83 21.23 1.64
N GLY A 103 14.87 21.35 2.47
CA GLY A 103 15.33 22.63 2.97
C GLY A 103 15.82 23.58 1.87
N SER A 104 16.62 23.09 0.93
CA SER A 104 17.09 23.88 -0.21
C SER A 104 15.95 24.32 -1.12
N PHE A 105 14.97 23.43 -1.34
CA PHE A 105 13.78 23.73 -2.12
C PHE A 105 12.99 24.88 -1.45
N VAL A 106 12.69 24.76 -0.16
CA VAL A 106 11.96 25.79 0.60
C VAL A 106 12.72 27.13 0.59
N GLN A 107 14.03 27.11 0.76
CA GLN A 107 14.84 28.33 0.68
C GLN A 107 14.68 29.02 -0.67
N TRP A 108 14.69 28.26 -1.77
CA TRP A 108 14.54 28.80 -3.12
C TRP A 108 13.15 29.37 -3.38
N LEU A 109 12.09 28.68 -2.97
CA LEU A 109 10.71 29.18 -3.07
C LEU A 109 10.52 30.46 -2.24
N ARG A 110 11.16 30.56 -1.07
CA ARG A 110 11.13 31.78 -0.25
C ARG A 110 11.90 32.94 -0.85
N LEU A 111 12.96 32.69 -1.62
CA LEU A 111 13.66 33.74 -2.37
C LEU A 111 12.77 34.34 -3.46
N VAL A 112 11.87 33.55 -4.05
CA VAL A 112 10.84 34.05 -4.99
C VAL A 112 9.78 34.88 -4.26
N GLY A 113 9.48 34.54 -3.00
CA GLY A 113 8.58 35.32 -2.13
C GLY A 113 7.35 34.55 -1.62
N TRP A 114 7.25 33.25 -1.89
CA TRP A 114 6.16 32.41 -1.36
C TRP A 114 6.37 32.02 0.10
N ASP A 115 5.28 31.79 0.82
CA ASP A 115 5.28 31.26 2.20
C ASP A 115 5.49 29.74 2.21
N ALA A 116 6.58 29.29 1.58
CA ALA A 116 6.94 27.89 1.54
C ALA A 116 7.39 27.40 2.92
N GLN A 117 6.90 26.24 3.35
CA GLN A 117 7.25 25.62 4.62
C GLN A 117 7.87 24.25 4.42
N GLN A 118 8.64 23.80 5.40
CA GLN A 118 9.25 22.48 5.40
C GLN A 118 8.53 21.59 6.41
N LEU A 119 8.12 20.38 6.01
CA LEU A 119 7.58 19.40 6.94
C LEU A 119 8.67 18.90 7.88
N ASN A 120 8.51 19.14 9.18
CA ASN A 120 9.47 18.72 10.19
C ASN A 120 9.55 17.19 10.27
N GLY A 121 10.77 16.64 10.21
CA GLY A 121 11.02 15.20 10.16
C GLY A 121 10.64 14.53 8.83
N GLY A 122 10.03 15.27 7.89
CA GLY A 122 9.67 14.83 6.56
C GLY A 122 8.82 13.57 6.51
N TYR A 123 8.95 12.81 5.42
CA TYR A 123 8.17 11.60 5.21
C TYR A 123 8.42 10.51 6.27
N LYS A 124 9.60 10.47 6.90
CA LYS A 124 9.86 9.56 8.03
C LYS A 124 8.93 9.86 9.21
N ARG A 125 8.68 11.13 9.53
CA ARG A 125 7.72 11.51 10.58
C ARG A 125 6.29 11.14 10.19
N TRP A 126 5.92 11.38 8.92
CA TRP A 126 4.65 10.90 8.37
C TRP A 126 4.47 9.38 8.52
N ARG A 127 5.50 8.58 8.23
CA ARG A 127 5.44 7.12 8.44
C ARG A 127 5.18 6.74 9.88
N GLY A 128 5.82 7.41 10.83
CA GLY A 128 5.56 7.21 12.27
C GLY A 128 4.09 7.48 12.59
N HIS A 129 3.56 8.61 12.13
CA HIS A 129 2.16 8.98 12.30
C HIS A 129 1.17 7.95 11.72
N VAL A 130 1.46 7.41 10.53
CA VAL A 130 0.61 6.37 9.91
C VAL A 130 0.56 5.10 10.78
N ILE A 131 1.71 4.63 11.26
CA ILE A 131 1.81 3.44 12.10
C ILE A 131 1.11 3.68 13.45
N GLU A 132 1.40 4.80 14.10
CA GLU A 132 0.77 5.21 15.36
C GLU A 132 -0.75 5.29 15.22
N CYS A 133 -1.24 5.83 14.10
CA CYS A 133 -2.67 5.88 13.81
C CYS A 133 -3.30 4.49 13.71
N ILE A 134 -2.66 3.54 13.02
CA ILE A 134 -3.17 2.17 12.91
C ILE A 134 -3.20 1.51 14.29
N ASP A 135 -2.11 1.63 15.04
CA ASP A 135 -1.99 1.01 16.36
C ASP A 135 -2.99 1.58 17.37
N GLN A 136 -3.34 2.87 17.25
CA GLN A 136 -4.35 3.50 18.08
C GLN A 136 -5.78 3.15 17.67
N LEU A 137 -6.11 3.18 16.37
CA LEU A 137 -7.48 3.03 15.90
C LEU A 137 -7.91 1.56 15.80
N ALA A 138 -7.03 0.67 15.34
CA ALA A 138 -7.40 -0.72 15.08
C ALA A 138 -8.02 -1.44 16.30
N PRO A 139 -7.51 -1.30 17.55
CA PRO A 139 -8.10 -1.93 18.72
C PRO A 139 -9.54 -1.48 19.04
N GLN A 140 -9.94 -0.29 18.57
CA GLN A 140 -11.22 0.33 18.86
C GLN A 140 -12.32 -0.04 17.85
N LEU A 141 -11.96 -0.65 16.72
CA LEU A 141 -12.90 -0.93 15.64
C LEU A 141 -13.97 -1.96 16.06
N PRO A 142 -15.26 -1.67 15.89
CA PRO A 142 -16.35 -2.63 16.14
C PRO A 142 -16.45 -3.66 15.00
N LEU A 143 -15.42 -4.48 14.81
CA LEU A 143 -15.33 -5.40 13.68
C LEU A 143 -16.37 -6.54 13.74
N ARG A 144 -16.88 -6.91 12.56
CA ARG A 144 -17.63 -8.13 12.29
C ARG A 144 -16.88 -8.91 11.21
N VAL A 145 -16.26 -10.02 11.60
CA VAL A 145 -15.33 -10.74 10.73
C VAL A 145 -16.10 -11.76 9.89
N LEU A 146 -16.11 -11.60 8.57
CA LEU A 146 -16.62 -12.59 7.65
C LEU A 146 -15.60 -13.72 7.50
N CYS A 147 -15.95 -14.92 7.97
CA CYS A 147 -15.13 -16.11 7.81
C CYS A 147 -15.86 -17.17 6.97
N GLY A 148 -15.12 -18.20 6.57
CA GLY A 148 -15.63 -19.28 5.73
C GLY A 148 -14.53 -19.85 4.86
N ALA A 149 -14.71 -21.12 4.48
CA ALA A 149 -13.74 -21.87 3.69
C ALA A 149 -13.45 -21.21 2.33
N THR A 150 -12.31 -21.54 1.71
CA THR A 150 -11.92 -20.98 0.40
C THR A 150 -13.01 -21.17 -0.65
N GLY A 151 -13.34 -20.13 -1.41
CA GLY A 151 -14.43 -20.18 -2.39
C GLY A 151 -15.83 -19.88 -1.84
N SER A 152 -15.98 -19.58 -0.54
CA SER A 152 -17.27 -19.16 0.06
C SER A 152 -17.77 -17.77 -0.36
N ALA A 153 -17.09 -17.10 -1.30
CA ALA A 153 -17.45 -15.77 -1.79
C ALA A 153 -17.46 -14.65 -0.72
N LYS A 154 -16.62 -14.76 0.32
CA LYS A 154 -16.45 -13.74 1.38
C LYS A 154 -16.32 -12.33 0.82
N THR A 155 -15.39 -12.13 -0.13
CA THR A 155 -15.13 -10.84 -0.78
C THR A 155 -16.38 -10.30 -1.49
N ARG A 156 -17.19 -11.15 -2.14
CA ARG A 156 -18.44 -10.70 -2.77
C ARG A 156 -19.52 -10.29 -1.78
N VAL A 157 -19.64 -11.01 -0.67
CA VAL A 157 -20.56 -10.62 0.41
C VAL A 157 -20.11 -9.29 1.02
N LEU A 158 -18.80 -9.11 1.22
CA LEU A 158 -18.23 -7.87 1.72
C LEU A 158 -18.50 -6.69 0.78
N GLN A 159 -18.32 -6.87 -0.53
CA GLN A 159 -18.65 -5.86 -1.54
C GLN A 159 -20.16 -5.54 -1.57
N ALA A 160 -21.02 -6.55 -1.42
CA ALA A 160 -22.46 -6.33 -1.33
C ALA A 160 -22.86 -5.51 -0.10
N LEU A 161 -22.20 -5.74 1.05
CA LEU A 161 -22.38 -4.92 2.26
C LEU A 161 -21.97 -3.46 2.04
N ALA A 162 -20.84 -3.23 1.35
CA ALA A 162 -20.42 -1.88 1.00
C ALA A 162 -21.45 -1.17 0.10
N ILE A 163 -21.99 -1.86 -0.92
CA ILE A 163 -23.06 -1.34 -1.79
C ILE A 163 -24.33 -1.02 -0.99
N ALA A 164 -24.63 -1.81 0.03
CA ALA A 164 -25.76 -1.58 0.94
C ALA A 164 -25.54 -0.43 1.94
N GLY A 165 -24.37 0.24 1.92
CA GLY A 165 -24.05 1.38 2.78
C GLY A 165 -23.45 1.01 4.14
N GLU A 166 -23.04 -0.25 4.33
CA GLU A 166 -22.31 -0.67 5.52
C GLU A 166 -20.83 -0.28 5.46
N GLN A 167 -20.21 -0.15 6.64
CA GLN A 167 -18.78 0.13 6.71
C GLN A 167 -17.99 -1.15 6.46
N VAL A 168 -17.07 -1.10 5.51
CA VAL A 168 -16.29 -2.24 5.07
C VAL A 168 -14.80 -1.89 5.10
N LEU A 169 -14.01 -2.78 5.69
CA LEU A 169 -12.56 -2.81 5.57
C LEU A 169 -12.19 -3.99 4.68
N ASP A 170 -12.02 -3.73 3.38
CA ASP A 170 -11.61 -4.73 2.38
C ASP A 170 -10.07 -4.75 2.29
N LEU A 171 -9.46 -5.65 3.07
CA LEU A 171 -8.00 -5.81 3.15
C LEU A 171 -7.43 -6.42 1.86
N GLU A 172 -8.17 -7.30 1.19
CA GLU A 172 -7.81 -7.87 -0.11
C GLU A 172 -7.72 -6.80 -1.21
N ASP A 173 -8.69 -5.87 -1.29
CA ASP A 173 -8.66 -4.75 -2.24
C ASP A 173 -7.54 -3.76 -1.90
N LEU A 174 -7.37 -3.43 -0.62
CA LEU A 174 -6.24 -2.61 -0.16
C LEU A 174 -4.90 -3.25 -0.51
N ALA A 175 -4.79 -4.57 -0.41
CA ALA A 175 -3.58 -5.33 -0.74
C ALA A 175 -3.48 -5.71 -2.23
N ALA A 176 -4.51 -5.43 -3.03
CA ALA A 176 -4.71 -5.93 -4.39
C ALA A 176 -4.36 -7.44 -4.52
N HIS A 177 -4.83 -8.25 -3.58
CA HIS A 177 -4.45 -9.66 -3.46
C HIS A 177 -5.45 -10.47 -2.62
N LYS A 178 -5.93 -11.62 -3.12
CA LYS A 178 -6.96 -12.49 -2.50
C LYS A 178 -6.48 -13.42 -1.37
N GLY A 179 -5.46 -13.01 -0.61
CA GLY A 179 -4.92 -13.82 0.51
C GLY A 179 -4.35 -15.22 0.21
N SER A 180 -4.38 -15.71 -1.04
CA SER A 180 -4.07 -17.11 -1.42
C SER A 180 -2.86 -17.25 -2.35
N VAL A 181 -2.34 -18.47 -2.54
CA VAL A 181 -1.24 -18.73 -3.49
C VAL A 181 -1.59 -18.32 -4.93
N LEU A 182 -2.88 -18.34 -5.27
CA LEU A 182 -3.43 -17.94 -6.57
C LEU A 182 -3.96 -16.49 -6.54
N GLY A 183 -3.74 -15.76 -5.45
CA GLY A 183 -4.48 -14.54 -5.11
C GLY A 183 -4.02 -13.26 -5.78
N GLY A 184 -2.98 -13.28 -6.62
CA GLY A 184 -2.55 -12.08 -7.34
C GLY A 184 -3.64 -11.54 -8.28
N TRP A 185 -3.90 -10.24 -8.24
CA TRP A 185 -4.90 -9.61 -9.10
C TRP A 185 -4.33 -9.25 -10.48
N PRO A 186 -4.95 -9.71 -11.58
CA PRO A 186 -4.54 -9.34 -12.92
C PRO A 186 -4.55 -7.82 -13.12
N GLY A 187 -3.44 -7.28 -13.63
CA GLY A 187 -3.32 -5.85 -13.94
C GLY A 187 -3.27 -4.91 -12.73
N ARG A 188 -3.40 -5.41 -11.48
CA ARG A 188 -3.29 -4.61 -10.26
C ARG A 188 -2.09 -5.08 -9.44
N PRO A 189 -0.92 -4.41 -9.53
CA PRO A 189 0.22 -4.79 -8.73
C PRO A 189 -0.09 -4.54 -7.25
N GLN A 190 0.23 -5.51 -6.41
CA GLN A 190 0.15 -5.37 -4.95
C GLN A 190 0.95 -4.15 -4.50
N PRO A 191 0.44 -3.28 -3.61
CA PRO A 191 1.17 -2.11 -3.13
C PRO A 191 2.44 -2.47 -2.36
N SER A 192 3.26 -1.46 -2.07
CA SER A 192 4.29 -1.60 -1.04
C SER A 192 3.64 -1.66 0.34
N GLN A 193 4.36 -2.21 1.34
CA GLN A 193 3.90 -2.20 2.73
C GLN A 193 3.50 -0.79 3.21
N LYS A 194 4.27 0.23 2.81
CA LYS A 194 4.02 1.61 3.23
C LYS A 194 2.75 2.16 2.62
N ALA A 195 2.52 1.90 1.32
CA ALA A 195 1.33 2.35 0.62
C ALA A 195 0.07 1.67 1.17
N PHE A 196 0.13 0.36 1.43
CA PHE A 196 -0.93 -0.36 2.11
C PHE A 196 -1.28 0.28 3.47
N GLU A 197 -0.27 0.50 4.31
CA GLU A 197 -0.47 1.12 5.62
C GLU A 197 -1.02 2.55 5.53
N THR A 198 -0.57 3.36 4.55
CA THR A 198 -1.13 4.71 4.32
C THR A 198 -2.62 4.64 3.99
N GLN A 199 -3.02 3.75 3.09
CA GLN A 199 -4.41 3.59 2.68
C GLN A 199 -5.26 3.02 3.83
N LEU A 200 -4.74 2.03 4.55
CA LEU A 200 -5.37 1.47 5.74
C LEU A 200 -5.64 2.55 6.77
N ALA A 201 -4.62 3.34 7.16
CA ALA A 201 -4.79 4.41 8.15
C ALA A 201 -5.84 5.45 7.70
N ALA A 202 -5.93 5.76 6.41
CA ALA A 202 -6.96 6.65 5.88
C ALA A 202 -8.37 6.05 6.01
N GLN A 203 -8.56 4.77 5.68
CA GLN A 203 -9.85 4.09 5.85
C GLN A 203 -10.24 4.01 7.33
N LEU A 204 -9.31 3.64 8.22
CA LEU A 204 -9.59 3.52 9.65
C LEU A 204 -10.09 4.84 10.26
N LYS A 205 -9.55 5.98 9.83
CA LYS A 205 -9.98 7.31 10.29
C LYS A 205 -11.39 7.69 9.82
N ALA A 206 -11.85 7.13 8.71
CA ALA A 206 -13.12 7.47 8.10
C ALA A 206 -14.30 6.70 8.73
N PHE A 207 -14.03 5.64 9.51
CA PHE A 207 -15.08 4.84 10.12
C PHE A 207 -15.73 5.55 11.32
N ASP A 208 -17.06 5.45 11.37
CA ASP A 208 -17.87 5.73 12.54
C ASP A 208 -17.80 4.53 13.50
N LEU A 209 -17.17 4.74 14.66
CA LEU A 209 -16.96 3.70 15.67
C LEU A 209 -18.25 3.27 16.40
N THR A 210 -19.38 3.94 16.16
CA THR A 210 -20.69 3.55 16.71
C THR A 210 -21.40 2.49 15.87
N ARG A 211 -20.92 2.24 14.64
CA ARG A 211 -21.50 1.29 13.69
C ARG A 211 -20.54 0.12 13.43
N PRO A 212 -21.03 -1.09 13.12
CA PRO A 212 -20.15 -2.22 12.79
C PRO A 212 -19.27 -1.91 11.58
N VAL A 213 -18.08 -2.52 11.55
CA VAL A 213 -17.20 -2.54 10.38
C VAL A 213 -17.01 -3.99 9.95
N TYR A 214 -17.47 -4.33 8.76
CA TYR A 214 -17.31 -5.68 8.21
C TYR A 214 -15.93 -5.82 7.57
N VAL A 215 -15.30 -6.96 7.78
CA VAL A 215 -13.94 -7.26 7.30
C VAL A 215 -13.82 -8.75 7.04
N GLU A 216 -13.07 -9.14 6.03
CA GLU A 216 -12.77 -10.55 5.79
C GLU A 216 -11.75 -11.12 6.80
N ALA A 217 -11.87 -12.42 7.06
CA ALA A 217 -10.92 -13.14 7.87
C ALA A 217 -9.60 -13.33 7.11
N GLU A 218 -8.62 -12.46 7.38
CA GLU A 218 -7.27 -12.59 6.83
C GLU A 218 -6.25 -13.14 7.82
N SER A 219 -5.25 -13.81 7.27
CA SER A 219 -4.10 -14.26 8.06
C SER A 219 -3.19 -13.07 8.41
N ARG A 220 -2.08 -13.32 9.12
CA ARG A 220 -1.07 -12.27 9.36
C ARG A 220 -0.52 -11.66 8.05
N ARG A 221 -0.59 -12.38 6.92
CA ARG A 221 -0.06 -11.94 5.64
C ARG A 221 -1.09 -12.03 4.53
N ILE A 222 -1.07 -11.03 3.66
CA ILE A 222 -1.83 -10.99 2.40
C ILE A 222 -0.81 -10.85 1.28
N GLY A 223 -0.39 -11.97 0.69
CA GLY A 223 0.76 -12.01 -0.21
C GLY A 223 2.04 -11.49 0.48
N ARG A 224 2.57 -10.35 -0.01
CA ARG A 224 3.76 -9.71 0.58
C ARG A 224 3.45 -8.75 1.73
N ILE A 225 2.19 -8.34 1.88
CA ILE A 225 1.75 -7.42 2.92
C ILE A 225 1.68 -8.15 4.26
N THR A 226 2.16 -7.51 5.32
CA THR A 226 2.03 -7.98 6.70
C THR A 226 1.08 -7.06 7.45
N LEU A 227 0.03 -7.62 8.05
CA LEU A 227 -0.90 -6.85 8.87
C LEU A 227 -0.23 -6.42 10.18
N SER A 228 -0.62 -5.26 10.72
CA SER A 228 -0.14 -4.81 12.03
C SER A 228 -0.61 -5.77 13.12
N THR A 229 0.19 -5.88 14.19
CA THR A 229 -0.17 -6.70 15.36
C THR A 229 -1.50 -6.24 15.96
N ALA A 230 -1.70 -4.93 16.10
CA ALA A 230 -2.93 -4.35 16.65
C ALA A 230 -4.17 -4.75 15.85
N LEU A 231 -4.12 -4.69 14.51
CA LEU A 231 -5.23 -5.12 13.66
C LEU A 231 -5.46 -6.63 13.74
N LEU A 232 -4.39 -7.43 13.73
CA LEU A 232 -4.50 -8.89 13.82
C LEU A 232 -5.11 -9.34 15.15
N GLU A 233 -4.71 -8.74 16.26
CA GLU A 233 -5.28 -9.00 17.59
C GLU A 233 -6.75 -8.59 17.64
N ARG A 234 -7.10 -7.43 17.07
CA ARG A 234 -8.49 -6.99 16.96
C ARG A 234 -9.32 -7.98 16.14
N LEU A 235 -8.85 -8.40 14.98
CA LEU A 235 -9.54 -9.38 14.13
C LEU A 235 -9.84 -10.67 14.90
N ARG A 236 -8.85 -11.20 15.62
CA ARG A 236 -8.99 -12.44 16.42
C ARG A 236 -9.96 -12.31 17.59
N ALA A 237 -10.04 -11.13 18.21
CA ALA A 237 -10.93 -10.87 19.33
C ALA A 237 -12.37 -10.53 18.90
N SER A 238 -12.62 -10.37 17.61
CA SER A 238 -13.90 -9.86 17.09
C SER A 238 -14.90 -10.98 16.77
N PRO A 239 -16.21 -10.72 16.86
CA PRO A 239 -17.22 -11.70 16.49
C PRO A 239 -17.12 -12.12 15.02
N CYS A 240 -17.14 -13.43 14.79
CA CYS A 240 -17.12 -14.02 13.46
C CYS A 240 -18.53 -14.30 12.94
N ILE A 241 -18.73 -14.09 11.65
CA ILE A 241 -19.92 -14.46 10.88
C ILE A 241 -19.43 -15.44 9.80
N GLU A 242 -19.82 -16.71 9.95
CA GLU A 242 -19.41 -17.75 9.02
C GLU A 242 -20.34 -17.82 7.81
N ILE A 243 -19.75 -17.79 6.61
CA ILE A 243 -20.45 -18.08 5.37
C ILE A 243 -20.39 -19.59 5.11
N ALA A 244 -21.47 -20.28 5.50
CA ALA A 244 -21.65 -21.70 5.25
C ALA A 244 -22.07 -21.96 3.80
N ALA A 245 -21.10 -22.08 2.89
CA ALA A 245 -21.32 -22.42 1.48
C ALA A 245 -21.08 -23.91 1.22
N THR A 246 -21.94 -24.55 0.43
CA THR A 246 -21.76 -25.95 0.03
C THR A 246 -20.55 -26.10 -0.90
N ALA A 247 -19.92 -27.28 -0.93
CA ALA A 247 -18.79 -27.54 -1.82
C ALA A 247 -19.10 -27.24 -3.31
N PRO A 248 -20.27 -27.61 -3.87
CA PRO A 248 -20.63 -27.24 -5.24
C PRO A 248 -20.73 -25.72 -5.45
N ALA A 249 -21.29 -24.98 -4.50
CA ALA A 249 -21.40 -23.52 -4.60
C ALA A 249 -20.01 -22.85 -4.56
N ARG A 250 -19.12 -23.36 -3.70
CA ARG A 250 -17.73 -22.89 -3.61
C ARG A 250 -16.96 -23.14 -4.91
N LEU A 251 -17.07 -24.34 -5.48
CA LEU A 251 -16.43 -24.68 -6.76
C LEU A 251 -16.97 -23.80 -7.90
N ALA A 252 -18.29 -23.65 -8.02
CA ALA A 252 -18.90 -22.80 -9.03
C ALA A 252 -18.43 -21.34 -8.92
N HIS A 253 -18.32 -20.82 -7.68
CA HIS A 253 -17.78 -19.49 -7.46
C HIS A 253 -16.31 -19.39 -7.89
N LEU A 254 -15.45 -20.33 -7.51
CA LEU A 254 -14.03 -20.30 -7.90
C LEU A 254 -13.84 -20.39 -9.41
N LEU A 255 -14.58 -21.25 -10.11
CA LEU A 255 -14.50 -21.38 -11.56
C LEU A 255 -14.85 -20.09 -12.28
N HIS A 256 -15.73 -19.28 -11.69
CA HIS A 256 -16.07 -17.98 -12.23
C HIS A 256 -15.08 -16.88 -11.80
N ASP A 257 -14.68 -16.85 -10.52
CA ASP A 257 -13.86 -15.78 -9.93
C ASP A 257 -12.37 -15.88 -10.27
N TYR A 258 -11.91 -17.09 -10.63
CA TYR A 258 -10.55 -17.40 -11.06
C TYR A 258 -10.49 -17.89 -12.51
N ALA A 259 -11.54 -17.63 -13.31
CA ALA A 259 -11.58 -18.04 -14.73
C ALA A 259 -10.34 -17.58 -15.51
N TYR A 260 -9.84 -16.38 -15.23
CA TYR A 260 -8.66 -15.78 -15.85
C TYR A 260 -7.36 -16.60 -15.65
N LEU A 261 -7.28 -17.43 -14.60
CA LEU A 261 -6.12 -18.31 -14.42
C LEU A 261 -6.05 -19.41 -15.48
N GLY A 262 -7.18 -19.74 -16.11
CA GLY A 262 -7.23 -20.67 -17.23
C GLY A 262 -6.67 -20.11 -18.52
N ASP A 263 -6.45 -18.78 -18.64
CA ASP A 263 -5.97 -18.17 -19.88
C ASP A 263 -4.50 -18.52 -20.17
N ASP A 264 -3.72 -18.80 -19.11
CA ASP A 264 -2.31 -19.22 -19.20
C ASP A 264 -2.06 -20.43 -18.28
N GLY A 265 -2.21 -21.62 -18.84
CA GLY A 265 -2.06 -22.88 -18.12
C GLY A 265 -0.64 -23.13 -17.60
N GLU A 266 0.39 -22.60 -18.25
CA GLU A 266 1.78 -22.73 -17.77
C GLU A 266 2.04 -21.79 -16.59
N ALA A 267 1.55 -20.56 -16.64
CA ALA A 267 1.63 -19.64 -15.51
C ALA A 267 0.89 -20.20 -14.28
N LEU A 268 -0.30 -20.78 -14.48
CA LEU A 268 -1.05 -21.45 -13.41
C LEU A 268 -0.28 -22.67 -12.86
N ALA A 269 0.31 -23.50 -13.73
CA ALA A 269 1.13 -24.62 -13.29
C ALA A 269 2.37 -24.18 -12.48
N ALA A 270 2.99 -23.06 -12.85
CA ALA A 270 4.10 -22.47 -12.09
C ALA A 270 3.64 -21.98 -10.70
N GLN A 271 2.46 -21.35 -10.61
CA GLN A 271 1.88 -20.93 -9.33
C GLN A 271 1.56 -22.12 -8.41
N ILE A 272 1.00 -23.20 -8.97
CA ILE A 272 0.77 -24.45 -8.22
C ILE A 272 2.09 -25.02 -7.69
N GLY A 273 3.18 -24.90 -8.46
CA GLY A 273 4.51 -25.34 -8.04
C GLY A 273 5.01 -24.67 -6.76
N LEU A 274 4.48 -23.49 -6.39
CA LEU A 274 4.82 -22.81 -5.13
C LEU A 274 4.30 -23.56 -3.89
N LEU A 275 3.41 -24.54 -4.06
CA LEU A 275 2.92 -25.42 -2.99
C LEU A 275 3.87 -26.61 -2.72
N HIS A 276 5.04 -26.67 -3.36
CA HIS A 276 6.06 -27.68 -3.08
C HIS A 276 6.41 -27.73 -1.59
N GLY A 277 6.40 -28.94 -1.00
CA GLY A 277 6.62 -29.17 0.42
C GLY A 277 5.38 -29.00 1.31
N LEU A 278 4.28 -28.44 0.77
CA LEU A 278 2.96 -28.39 1.44
C LEU A 278 2.00 -29.49 0.97
N GLN A 279 2.31 -30.12 -0.16
CA GLN A 279 1.52 -31.18 -0.79
C GLN A 279 2.46 -32.25 -1.37
N ALA A 280 1.94 -33.46 -1.57
CA ALA A 280 2.71 -34.55 -2.17
C ALA A 280 3.07 -34.24 -3.64
N ASN A 281 4.26 -34.63 -4.07
CA ASN A 281 4.76 -34.37 -5.43
C ASN A 281 3.82 -34.90 -6.52
N GLU A 282 3.30 -36.12 -6.36
CA GLU A 282 2.34 -36.72 -7.31
C GLU A 282 1.05 -35.90 -7.44
N THR A 283 0.61 -35.27 -6.34
CA THR A 283 -0.58 -34.40 -6.34
C THR A 283 -0.29 -33.09 -7.09
N LEU A 284 0.88 -32.49 -6.85
CA LEU A 284 1.31 -31.28 -7.55
C LEU A 284 1.49 -31.51 -9.06
N GLU A 285 2.12 -32.63 -9.45
CA GLU A 285 2.28 -33.00 -10.86
C GLU A 285 0.93 -33.16 -11.55
N ARG A 286 -0.03 -33.82 -10.89
CA ARG A 286 -1.40 -33.95 -11.41
C ARG A 286 -2.10 -32.59 -11.56
N TRP A 287 -1.99 -31.72 -10.56
CA TRP A 287 -2.59 -30.38 -10.61
C TRP A 287 -1.96 -29.49 -11.69
N GLN A 288 -0.64 -29.56 -11.87
CA GLN A 288 0.06 -28.88 -12.95
C GLN A 288 -0.35 -29.41 -14.33
N ALA A 289 -0.56 -30.72 -14.47
CA ALA A 289 -1.09 -31.29 -15.71
C ALA A 289 -2.51 -30.78 -16.01
N TRP A 290 -3.40 -30.73 -15.02
CA TRP A 290 -4.75 -30.19 -15.18
C TRP A 290 -4.75 -28.70 -15.52
N ALA A 291 -3.86 -27.90 -14.93
CA ALA A 291 -3.69 -26.49 -15.30
C ALA A 291 -3.35 -26.32 -16.79
N ARG A 292 -2.36 -27.07 -17.29
CA ARG A 292 -1.93 -27.06 -18.70
C ARG A 292 -3.02 -27.57 -19.66
N GLN A 293 -3.87 -28.47 -19.19
CA GLN A 293 -4.98 -29.05 -19.96
C GLN A 293 -6.27 -28.23 -19.82
N HIS A 294 -6.25 -27.07 -19.15
CA HIS A 294 -7.42 -26.24 -18.86
C HIS A 294 -8.55 -26.98 -18.12
N GLN A 295 -8.22 -28.01 -17.33
CA GLN A 295 -9.16 -28.80 -16.53
C GLN A 295 -9.41 -28.15 -15.15
N LEU A 296 -9.82 -26.88 -15.15
CA LEU A 296 -10.03 -26.10 -13.92
C LEU A 296 -11.02 -26.73 -12.93
N PRO A 297 -12.14 -27.37 -13.35
CA PRO A 297 -13.06 -28.00 -12.40
C PRO A 297 -12.39 -29.07 -11.53
N LEU A 298 -11.64 -29.98 -12.15
CA LEU A 298 -10.92 -31.05 -11.44
C LEU A 298 -9.84 -30.47 -10.53
N LEU A 299 -9.08 -29.49 -11.05
CA LEU A 299 -8.04 -28.80 -10.31
C LEU A 299 -8.58 -28.10 -9.06
N PHE A 300 -9.58 -27.24 -9.19
CA PHE A 300 -10.10 -26.46 -8.06
C PHE A 300 -10.85 -27.33 -7.06
N GLU A 301 -11.57 -28.35 -7.50
CA GLU A 301 -12.23 -29.30 -6.60
C GLU A 301 -11.21 -30.02 -5.71
N GLU A 302 -10.16 -30.59 -6.30
CA GLU A 302 -9.16 -31.32 -5.52
C GLU A 302 -8.27 -30.39 -4.70
N LEU A 303 -7.89 -29.22 -5.24
CA LEU A 303 -7.14 -28.19 -4.53
C LEU A 303 -7.90 -27.70 -3.28
N MET A 304 -9.20 -27.44 -3.40
CA MET A 304 -10.03 -27.09 -2.24
C MET A 304 -9.96 -28.18 -1.18
N ARG A 305 -10.24 -29.42 -1.56
CA ARG A 305 -10.37 -30.56 -0.65
C ARG A 305 -9.06 -30.94 0.04
N LEU A 306 -7.95 -30.95 -0.70
CA LEU A 306 -6.66 -31.45 -0.20
C LEU A 306 -5.76 -30.37 0.40
N HIS A 307 -5.89 -29.12 -0.04
CA HIS A 307 -5.03 -28.04 0.42
C HIS A 307 -5.74 -27.05 1.34
N TYR A 308 -6.91 -26.56 0.96
CA TYR A 308 -7.56 -25.46 1.70
C TYR A 308 -8.44 -25.94 2.83
N ASP A 309 -9.31 -26.93 2.62
CA ASP A 309 -10.26 -27.41 3.63
C ASP A 309 -9.59 -27.89 4.93
N PRO A 310 -8.42 -28.57 4.90
CA PRO A 310 -7.71 -28.96 6.13
C PRO A 310 -7.24 -27.78 6.99
N LEU A 311 -7.16 -26.56 6.45
CA LEU A 311 -6.75 -25.37 7.21
C LEU A 311 -7.89 -24.78 8.06
N TYR A 312 -9.12 -25.27 7.88
CA TYR A 312 -10.31 -24.83 8.61
C TYR A 312 -10.86 -25.90 9.57
N ALA A 313 -10.19 -27.06 9.66
CA ALA A 313 -10.58 -28.20 10.49
C ALA A 313 -9.99 -28.17 11.91
#